data_AF-A0A420DYR7-F1
#
_entry.id   AF-A0A420DYR7-F1
#
_cell.length_a   1.000
_cell.length_b   1.000
_cell.length_c   1.000
_cell.angle_alpha   90.00
_cell.angle_beta   90.00
_cell.angle_gamma   90.00
#
_symmetry.space_group_name_H-M   'P 1'
#
loop_
_entity.id
_entity.type
_entity.pdbx_description
1 polymer ?
#
loop_
_entity_poly.entity_id
_entity_poly.type
_entity_poly.pdbx_seq_one_letter_code
_entity_poly.pdbx_strand_id
1 'polypeptide(L)'
;MKKNFNIPKTFFGFLIASVFFWLLINLSKEYNAEVEYDIEYTQLPQQKTLIEAPFNKLTLNVKSSGYNLLMSSINHKPIILQLDKATKEKGNNYYFLSKNLLPEIQHQLKSGIELNSIIVDTIPLKIGLLSSKKVPLKPNVNISFQLGYGLSKPLTLTPDSILISGNETDVKKVEFLNLDSATLENISKNTNITSSIIFPEGVQIKTNYKSANIELLVDKFTEGEIEVPVLVKNAPKGINIFPKKVKIIYKVGLKNFNEITPDLFKIECDYLETENKELNYLTPKLKSSPNLATVLRIVPDKIDFLIYE
;
A
#
# COMPACT_ATOMS: atom_id res chain seq x y z
N MET A 1 1.56 -33.22 -71.32
CA MET A 1 1.55 -31.87 -71.96
C MET A 1 1.05 -30.86 -70.93
N LYS A 2 1.90 -29.99 -70.38
CA LYS A 2 1.45 -28.88 -69.51
C LYS A 2 1.10 -27.69 -70.42
N LYS A 3 -0.19 -27.37 -70.55
CA LYS A 3 -0.66 -26.16 -71.24
C LYS A 3 -0.28 -24.95 -70.37
N ASN A 4 0.73 -24.20 -70.79
CA ASN A 4 1.02 -22.90 -70.18
C ASN A 4 -0.02 -21.89 -70.67
N PHE A 5 -0.98 -21.55 -69.80
CA PHE A 5 -1.88 -20.42 -70.03
C PHE A 5 -1.10 -19.12 -69.79
N ASN A 6 -0.67 -18.47 -70.87
CA ASN A 6 -0.12 -17.12 -70.79
C ASN A 6 -1.27 -16.11 -70.74
N ILE A 7 -1.68 -15.72 -69.53
CA ILE A 7 -2.66 -14.66 -69.34
C ILE A 7 -2.01 -13.32 -69.74
N PRO A 8 -2.65 -12.50 -70.60
CA PRO A 8 -2.10 -11.21 -71.01
C PRO A 8 -1.91 -10.26 -69.82
N LYS A 9 -0.82 -9.49 -69.79
CA LYS A 9 -0.61 -8.45 -68.75
C LYS A 9 -1.73 -7.40 -68.72
N THR A 10 -2.35 -7.13 -69.87
CA THR A 10 -3.50 -6.23 -70.01
C THR A 10 -4.75 -6.74 -69.28
N PHE A 11 -4.96 -8.06 -69.20
CA PHE A 11 -6.06 -8.66 -68.45
C PHE A 11 -5.97 -8.31 -66.96
N PHE A 12 -4.78 -8.39 -66.36
CA PHE A 12 -4.58 -7.98 -64.97
C PHE A 12 -4.84 -6.49 -64.76
N GLY A 13 -4.46 -5.63 -65.71
CA GLY A 13 -4.78 -4.20 -65.66
C GLY A 13 -6.29 -3.93 -65.62
N PHE A 14 -7.05 -4.57 -66.52
CA PHE A 14 -8.52 -4.46 -66.53
C PHE A 14 -9.18 -5.09 -65.30
N LEU A 15 -8.66 -6.21 -64.80
CA LEU A 15 -9.15 -6.85 -63.59
C LEU A 15 -8.98 -5.92 -62.38
N ILE A 16 -7.79 -5.31 -62.22
CA ILE A 16 -7.51 -4.34 -61.16
C ILE A 16 -8.44 -3.14 -61.27
N ALA A 17 -8.60 -2.58 -62.47
CA ALA A 17 -9.50 -1.45 -62.70
C ALA A 17 -10.96 -1.80 -62.37
N SER A 18 -11.42 -2.98 -62.79
CA SER A 18 -12.79 -3.47 -62.51
C SER A 18 -13.02 -3.64 -61.00
N VAL A 19 -12.09 -4.30 -60.30
CA VAL A 19 -12.15 -4.44 -58.84
C VAL A 19 -12.11 -3.08 -58.14
N PHE A 20 -11.28 -2.16 -58.61
CA PHE A 20 -11.17 -0.81 -58.06
C PHE A 20 -12.47 -0.01 -58.23
N PHE A 21 -13.07 -0.01 -59.42
CA PHE A 21 -14.36 0.65 -59.64
C PHE A 21 -15.48 -0.02 -58.85
N TRP A 22 -15.52 -1.35 -58.80
CA TRP A 22 -16.48 -2.08 -57.98
C TRP A 22 -16.35 -1.74 -56.49
N LEU A 23 -15.11 -1.62 -55.99
CA LEU A 23 -14.83 -1.19 -54.62
C LEU A 23 -15.34 0.25 -54.38
N LEU A 24 -15.03 1.20 -55.28
CA LEU A 24 -15.50 2.58 -55.17
C LEU A 24 -17.02 2.68 -55.16
N ILE A 25 -17.71 1.92 -56.04
CA ILE A 25 -19.17 1.90 -56.11
C ILE A 25 -19.79 1.32 -54.84
N ASN A 26 -19.18 0.32 -54.21
CA ASN A 26 -19.69 -0.20 -52.94
C ASN A 26 -19.37 0.75 -51.78
N LEU A 27 -18.19 1.38 -51.76
CA LEU A 27 -17.84 2.35 -50.73
C LEU A 27 -18.69 3.63 -50.79
N SER A 28 -19.26 3.99 -51.94
CA SER A 28 -20.11 5.18 -52.07
C SER A 28 -21.56 4.98 -51.63
N LYS A 29 -22.04 3.72 -51.51
CA LYS A 29 -23.38 3.41 -51.03
C LYS A 29 -23.53 3.70 -49.54
N GLU A 30 -24.75 4.01 -49.11
CA GLU A 30 -25.10 4.15 -47.71
C GLU A 30 -25.46 2.80 -47.08
N TYR A 31 -25.04 2.62 -45.84
CA TYR A 31 -25.28 1.45 -45.02
C TYR A 31 -25.72 1.86 -43.62
N ASN A 32 -26.54 1.02 -43.00
CA ASN A 32 -26.73 1.04 -41.56
C ASN A 32 -25.79 0.01 -40.96
N ALA A 33 -24.95 0.42 -40.02
CA ALA A 33 -23.95 -0.43 -39.40
C ALA A 33 -23.84 -0.15 -37.90
N GLU A 34 -23.45 -1.17 -37.15
CA GLU A 34 -23.05 -1.03 -35.76
C GLU A 34 -21.54 -0.80 -35.68
N VAL A 35 -21.15 0.30 -35.04
CA VAL A 35 -19.75 0.67 -34.88
C VAL A 35 -19.47 0.85 -33.39
N GLU A 36 -18.41 0.19 -32.92
CA GLU A 36 -17.97 0.26 -31.53
C GLU A 36 -16.95 1.39 -31.36
N TYR A 37 -17.19 2.26 -30.38
CA TYR A 37 -16.30 3.36 -30.02
C TYR A 37 -15.83 3.22 -28.57
N ASP A 38 -14.56 3.54 -28.31
CA ASP A 38 -14.09 3.73 -26.94
C ASP A 38 -14.77 4.94 -26.28
N ILE A 39 -14.94 4.91 -24.95
CA ILE A 39 -15.54 5.99 -24.17
C ILE A 39 -14.48 6.67 -23.31
N GLU A 40 -14.47 8.01 -23.32
CA GLU A 40 -13.70 8.84 -22.41
C GLU A 40 -14.64 9.65 -21.51
N TYR A 41 -14.48 9.54 -20.20
CA TYR A 41 -15.30 10.27 -19.24
C TYR A 41 -14.59 11.53 -18.77
N THR A 42 -15.22 12.68 -18.92
CA THR A 42 -14.64 13.99 -18.60
C THR A 42 -15.54 14.78 -17.63
N GLN A 43 -15.06 15.94 -17.17
CA GLN A 43 -15.83 16.86 -16.31
C GLN A 43 -16.36 16.21 -15.03
N LEU A 44 -15.56 15.37 -14.38
CA LEU A 44 -15.88 14.86 -13.05
C LEU A 44 -15.87 16.04 -12.05
N PRO A 45 -16.95 16.27 -11.29
CA PRO A 45 -16.97 17.34 -10.28
C PRO A 45 -15.82 17.17 -9.28
N GLN A 46 -15.17 18.26 -8.86
CA GLN A 46 -13.93 18.24 -8.07
C GLN A 46 -13.98 17.39 -6.79
N GLN A 47 -15.16 17.22 -6.18
CA GLN A 47 -15.35 16.46 -4.94
C GLN A 47 -15.89 15.03 -5.17
N LYS A 48 -15.86 14.54 -6.42
CA LYS A 48 -16.39 13.24 -6.78
C LYS A 48 -15.32 12.34 -7.41
N THR A 49 -15.51 11.04 -7.26
CA THR A 49 -14.70 9.98 -7.87
C THR A 49 -15.59 8.89 -8.45
N LEU A 50 -15.15 8.26 -9.54
CA LEU A 50 -15.74 7.02 -10.02
C LEU A 50 -15.34 5.88 -9.07
N ILE A 51 -16.31 5.07 -8.66
CA ILE A 51 -16.12 3.94 -7.73
C ILE A 51 -15.77 2.65 -8.50
N GLU A 52 -16.36 2.48 -9.68
CA GLU A 52 -16.14 1.33 -10.55
C GLU A 52 -15.79 1.82 -11.94
N ALA A 53 -14.99 1.03 -12.66
CA ALA A 53 -14.68 1.30 -14.06
C ALA A 53 -15.99 1.26 -14.86
N PRO A 54 -16.43 2.39 -15.44
CA PRO A 54 -17.66 2.43 -16.23
C PRO A 54 -17.48 1.67 -17.56
N PHE A 55 -18.53 1.63 -18.40
CA PHE A 55 -18.39 1.06 -19.74
C PHE A 55 -17.23 1.71 -20.48
N ASN A 56 -16.31 0.90 -21.00
CA ASN A 56 -15.16 1.39 -21.77
C ASN A 56 -15.50 1.58 -23.25
N LYS A 57 -16.59 0.98 -23.72
CA LYS A 57 -17.00 0.96 -25.12
C LYS A 57 -18.49 1.20 -25.29
N LEU A 58 -18.86 1.87 -26.37
CA LEU A 58 -20.23 2.18 -26.75
C LEU A 58 -20.49 1.73 -28.19
N THR A 59 -21.51 0.90 -28.39
CA THR A 59 -21.94 0.51 -29.73
C THR A 59 -23.00 1.48 -30.24
N LEU A 60 -22.71 2.09 -31.38
CA LEU A 60 -23.58 3.05 -32.06
C LEU A 60 -24.16 2.42 -33.32
N ASN A 61 -25.46 2.58 -33.53
CA ASN A 61 -26.08 2.31 -34.82
C ASN A 61 -26.01 3.58 -35.66
N VAL A 62 -25.27 3.53 -36.76
CA VAL A 62 -25.01 4.69 -37.62
C VAL A 62 -25.41 4.41 -39.06
N LYS A 63 -25.86 5.45 -39.75
CA LYS A 63 -26.10 5.48 -41.19
C LYS A 63 -25.02 6.30 -41.87
N SER A 64 -24.29 5.70 -42.80
CA SER A 64 -23.13 6.34 -43.42
C SER A 64 -22.71 5.64 -44.72
N SER A 65 -21.90 6.33 -45.54
CA SER A 65 -21.25 5.69 -46.69
C SER A 65 -20.26 4.60 -46.26
N GLY A 66 -20.07 3.58 -47.10
CA GLY A 66 -19.10 2.50 -46.85
C GLY A 66 -17.67 3.03 -46.65
N TYR A 67 -17.29 4.08 -47.36
CA TYR A 67 -16.01 4.78 -47.19
C TYR A 67 -15.85 5.35 -45.77
N ASN A 68 -16.86 6.09 -45.29
CA ASN A 68 -16.84 6.70 -43.97
C ASN A 68 -16.82 5.64 -42.85
N LEU A 69 -17.59 4.56 -43.02
CA LEU A 69 -17.59 3.43 -42.07
C LEU A 69 -16.20 2.78 -41.97
N LEU A 70 -15.58 2.48 -43.11
CA LEU A 70 -14.23 1.90 -43.15
C LEU A 70 -13.21 2.84 -42.49
N MET A 71 -13.27 4.14 -42.82
CA MET A 71 -12.37 5.13 -42.24
C MET A 71 -12.59 5.32 -40.73
N SER A 72 -13.82 5.20 -40.25
CA SER A 72 -14.15 5.26 -38.83
C SER A 72 -13.61 4.06 -38.05
N SER A 73 -13.64 2.86 -38.63
CA SER A 73 -13.10 1.64 -38.00
C SER A 73 -11.58 1.70 -37.84
N ILE A 74 -10.86 2.35 -38.75
CA ILE A 74 -9.39 2.46 -38.70
C ILE A 74 -8.95 3.61 -37.79
N ASN A 75 -9.68 4.73 -37.80
CA ASN A 75 -9.30 5.93 -37.09
C ASN A 75 -10.54 6.67 -36.55
N HIS A 76 -10.90 6.35 -35.31
CA HIS A 76 -11.92 7.04 -34.54
C HIS A 76 -11.32 7.64 -33.26
N LYS A 77 -11.90 8.76 -32.83
CA LYS A 77 -11.65 9.32 -31.50
C LYS A 77 -12.63 8.68 -30.51
N PRO A 78 -12.26 8.56 -29.23
CA PRO A 78 -13.21 8.12 -28.21
C PRO A 78 -14.38 9.09 -28.12
N ILE A 79 -15.55 8.57 -27.76
CA ILE A 79 -16.74 9.36 -27.44
C ILE A 79 -16.57 9.93 -26.04
N ILE A 80 -16.66 11.25 -25.93
CA ILE A 80 -16.54 12.00 -24.69
C ILE A 80 -17.92 12.08 -24.02
N LEU A 81 -18.03 11.55 -22.81
CA LEU A 81 -19.21 11.70 -21.95
C LEU A 81 -18.88 12.59 -20.75
N GLN A 82 -19.66 13.66 -20.57
CA GLN A 82 -19.47 14.63 -19.50
C GLN A 82 -20.22 14.18 -18.24
N LEU A 83 -19.49 13.83 -17.17
CA LEU A 83 -20.05 13.22 -15.96
C LEU A 83 -20.92 14.17 -15.13
N ASP A 84 -20.79 15.48 -15.31
CA ASP A 84 -21.66 16.50 -14.71
C ASP A 84 -23.11 16.46 -15.27
N LYS A 85 -23.31 15.91 -16.48
CA LYS A 85 -24.64 15.70 -17.09
C LYS A 85 -25.30 14.37 -16.69
N ALA A 86 -24.62 13.53 -15.92
CA ALA A 86 -25.19 12.27 -15.47
C ALA A 86 -26.34 12.51 -14.48
N THR A 87 -27.45 11.79 -14.67
CA THR A 87 -28.62 11.90 -13.79
C THR A 87 -28.38 11.08 -12.52
N LYS A 88 -28.64 11.66 -11.36
CA LYS A 88 -28.55 10.96 -10.07
C LYS A 88 -29.83 10.16 -9.84
N GLU A 89 -29.68 8.86 -9.55
CA GLU A 89 -30.80 8.00 -9.17
C GLU A 89 -30.93 7.95 -7.64
N LYS A 90 -30.06 7.20 -6.96
CA LYS A 90 -30.06 7.03 -5.49
C LYS A 90 -28.65 6.77 -4.97
N GLY A 91 -28.30 7.38 -3.85
CA GLY A 91 -26.98 7.20 -3.23
C GLY A 91 -25.85 7.60 -4.19
N ASN A 92 -24.97 6.64 -4.48
CA ASN A 92 -23.85 6.79 -5.43
C ASN A 92 -24.19 6.34 -6.85
N ASN A 93 -25.44 5.96 -7.14
CA ASN A 93 -25.86 5.52 -8.47
C ASN A 93 -26.25 6.72 -9.34
N TYR A 94 -25.65 6.78 -10.51
CA TYR A 94 -25.89 7.75 -11.57
C TYR A 94 -26.08 7.01 -12.89
N TYR A 95 -26.65 7.68 -13.88
CA TYR A 95 -26.81 7.09 -15.20
C TYR A 95 -26.88 8.15 -16.29
N PHE A 96 -26.54 7.75 -17.52
CA PHE A 96 -26.96 8.46 -18.72
C PHE A 96 -28.10 7.70 -19.40
N LEU A 97 -29.12 8.43 -19.84
CA LEU A 97 -30.10 7.91 -20.79
C LEU A 97 -29.58 8.13 -22.19
N SER A 98 -29.44 7.05 -22.95
CA SER A 98 -28.88 7.08 -24.30
C SER A 98 -29.62 8.05 -25.22
N LYS A 99 -30.95 8.12 -25.12
CA LYS A 99 -31.77 9.08 -25.87
C LYS A 99 -31.36 10.54 -25.67
N ASN A 100 -30.87 10.89 -24.48
CA ASN A 100 -30.45 12.26 -24.15
C ASN A 100 -29.03 12.56 -24.67
N LEU A 101 -28.23 11.52 -24.93
CA LEU A 101 -26.86 11.65 -25.42
C LEU A 101 -26.79 11.79 -26.95
N LEU A 102 -27.85 11.42 -27.69
CA LEU A 102 -27.84 11.40 -29.16
C LEU A 102 -27.31 12.70 -29.80
N PRO A 103 -27.78 13.91 -29.42
CA PRO A 103 -27.28 15.14 -30.05
C PRO A 103 -25.80 15.38 -29.77
N GLU A 104 -25.37 15.12 -28.52
CA GLU A 104 -23.98 15.36 -28.10
C GLU A 104 -23.01 14.38 -28.76
N ILE A 105 -23.41 13.12 -28.91
CA ILE A 105 -22.59 12.11 -29.61
C ILE A 105 -22.58 12.40 -31.11
N GLN A 106 -23.72 12.77 -31.72
CA GLN A 106 -23.78 13.15 -33.13
C GLN A 106 -22.81 14.29 -33.48
N HIS A 107 -22.65 15.27 -32.60
CA HIS A 107 -21.68 16.37 -32.79
C HIS A 107 -20.21 15.92 -32.72
N GLN A 108 -19.92 14.78 -32.10
CA GLN A 108 -18.57 14.23 -32.00
C GLN A 108 -18.21 13.32 -33.18
N LEU A 109 -19.21 12.81 -33.90
CA LEU A 109 -18.99 11.97 -35.08
C LEU A 109 -18.45 12.80 -36.25
N LYS A 110 -17.69 12.13 -37.11
CA LYS A 110 -17.18 12.75 -38.35
C LYS A 110 -18.35 13.12 -39.28
N SER A 111 -18.15 14.16 -40.08
CA SER A 111 -19.13 14.56 -41.10
C SER A 111 -19.46 13.39 -42.03
N GLY A 112 -20.75 13.26 -42.37
CA GLY A 112 -21.28 12.17 -43.20
C GLY A 112 -21.52 10.86 -42.46
N ILE A 113 -21.47 10.85 -41.12
CA ILE A 113 -21.96 9.76 -40.27
C ILE A 113 -23.18 10.27 -39.50
N GLU A 114 -24.33 9.66 -39.74
CA GLU A 114 -25.59 9.95 -39.06
C GLU A 114 -25.81 8.91 -37.95
N LEU A 115 -26.07 9.37 -36.73
CA LEU A 115 -26.34 8.53 -35.57
C LEU A 115 -27.84 8.21 -35.51
N ASN A 116 -28.19 6.94 -35.71
CA ASN A 116 -29.58 6.49 -35.58
C ASN A 116 -29.93 6.24 -34.12
N SER A 117 -29.09 5.45 -33.43
CA SER A 117 -29.32 5.08 -32.04
C SER A 117 -28.03 4.63 -31.34
N ILE A 118 -28.11 4.55 -30.02
CA ILE A 118 -27.11 3.89 -29.19
C ILE A 118 -27.73 2.54 -28.80
N ILE A 119 -26.98 1.45 -28.94
CA ILE A 119 -27.53 0.10 -28.77
C ILE A 119 -28.00 -0.18 -27.33
N VAL A 120 -27.34 0.43 -26.34
CA VAL A 120 -27.74 0.34 -24.93
C VAL A 120 -28.72 1.46 -24.58
N ASP A 121 -29.73 1.17 -23.78
CA ASP A 121 -30.72 2.19 -23.36
C ASP A 121 -30.18 3.14 -22.28
N THR A 122 -29.34 2.60 -21.39
CA THR A 122 -28.83 3.30 -20.21
C THR A 122 -27.38 2.91 -19.94
N ILE A 123 -26.57 3.92 -19.60
CA ILE A 123 -25.17 3.75 -19.18
C ILE A 123 -25.12 3.96 -17.66
N PRO A 124 -25.04 2.90 -16.84
CA PRO A 124 -24.98 3.03 -15.39
C PRO A 124 -23.59 3.50 -14.94
N LEU A 125 -23.56 4.32 -13.90
CA LEU A 125 -22.37 4.90 -13.31
C LEU A 125 -22.45 4.83 -11.78
N LYS A 126 -21.30 4.59 -11.14
CA LYS A 126 -21.16 4.75 -9.69
C LYS A 126 -20.21 5.90 -9.39
N ILE A 127 -20.77 7.00 -8.93
CA ILE A 127 -20.03 8.22 -8.58
C ILE A 127 -20.21 8.46 -7.08
N GLY A 128 -19.10 8.47 -6.35
CA GLY A 128 -19.12 8.81 -4.92
C GLY A 128 -18.23 9.99 -4.59
N LEU A 129 -18.09 10.27 -3.30
CA LEU A 129 -17.28 11.38 -2.81
C LEU A 129 -15.79 11.04 -2.87
N LEU A 130 -15.00 11.97 -3.41
CA LEU A 130 -13.55 11.91 -3.35
C LEU A 130 -13.11 12.29 -1.93
N SER A 131 -12.35 11.42 -1.29
CA SER A 131 -11.76 11.66 0.03
C SER A 131 -10.28 11.35 0.00
N SER A 132 -9.54 11.97 0.92
CA SER A 132 -8.11 11.76 1.11
C SER A 132 -7.82 11.56 2.59
N LYS A 133 -6.92 10.62 2.90
CA LYS A 133 -6.52 10.30 4.28
C LYS A 133 -5.03 10.03 4.33
N LYS A 134 -4.35 10.51 5.37
CA LYS A 134 -2.98 10.12 5.66
C LYS A 134 -3.01 8.82 6.46
N VAL A 135 -2.35 7.77 5.98
CA VAL A 135 -2.33 6.45 6.62
C VAL A 135 -0.89 6.06 6.95
N PRO A 136 -0.62 5.53 8.17
CA PRO A 136 0.70 5.05 8.54
C PRO A 136 1.08 3.79 7.75
N LEU A 137 2.38 3.64 7.51
CA LEU A 137 2.95 2.42 6.96
C LEU A 137 3.40 1.49 8.09
N LYS A 138 3.10 0.21 7.95
CA LYS A 138 3.47 -0.83 8.92
C LYS A 138 4.56 -1.72 8.35
N PRO A 139 5.77 -1.74 8.94
CA PRO A 139 6.84 -2.61 8.47
C PRO A 139 6.53 -4.06 8.82
N ASN A 140 6.89 -4.99 7.93
CA ASN A 140 6.85 -6.42 8.17
C ASN A 140 8.26 -6.98 7.96
N VAL A 141 9.14 -6.80 8.95
CA VAL A 141 10.55 -7.17 8.82
C VAL A 141 10.96 -8.11 9.95
N ASN A 142 11.57 -9.23 9.59
CA ASN A 142 12.22 -10.14 10.53
C ASN A 142 13.74 -9.94 10.46
N ILE A 143 14.39 -9.64 11.58
CA ILE A 143 15.79 -9.22 11.61
C ILE A 143 16.55 -10.09 12.61
N SER A 144 17.63 -10.72 12.14
CA SER A 144 18.64 -11.33 13.00
C SER A 144 19.95 -10.54 12.92
N PHE A 145 20.56 -10.32 14.08
CA PHE A 145 21.82 -9.58 14.20
C PHE A 145 22.98 -10.54 14.41
N GLN A 146 24.16 -10.13 13.94
CA GLN A 146 25.40 -10.79 14.34
C GLN A 146 25.59 -10.68 15.86
N LEU A 147 26.24 -11.67 16.48
CA LEU A 147 26.55 -11.64 17.91
C LEU A 147 27.29 -10.34 18.28
N GLY A 148 26.83 -9.67 19.35
CA GLY A 148 27.37 -8.38 19.79
C GLY A 148 26.87 -7.18 18.99
N TYR A 149 25.85 -7.33 18.14
CA TYR A 149 25.19 -6.24 17.42
C TYR A 149 23.69 -6.16 17.74
N GLY A 150 23.11 -4.99 17.48
CA GLY A 150 21.69 -4.76 17.62
C GLY A 150 21.28 -3.38 17.13
N LEU A 151 19.99 -3.08 17.18
CA LEU A 151 19.47 -1.77 16.85
C LEU A 151 19.97 -0.70 17.85
N SER A 152 20.57 0.35 17.33
CA SER A 152 20.95 1.53 18.13
C SER A 152 19.80 2.50 18.33
N LYS A 153 18.84 2.50 17.39
CA LYS A 153 17.58 3.24 17.44
C LYS A 153 16.44 2.37 16.91
N PRO A 154 15.18 2.66 17.27
CA PRO A 154 14.04 2.04 16.61
C PRO A 154 14.14 2.16 15.09
N LEU A 155 13.72 1.12 14.38
CA LEU A 155 13.62 1.13 12.93
C LEU A 155 12.79 2.33 12.46
N THR A 156 13.27 3.00 11.41
CA THR A 156 12.64 4.19 10.85
C THR A 156 12.12 3.91 9.44
N LEU A 157 10.99 4.54 9.10
CA LEU A 157 10.35 4.44 7.79
C LEU A 157 10.37 5.80 7.11
N THR A 158 10.73 5.82 5.83
CA THR A 158 10.69 7.03 5.01
C THR A 158 9.97 6.74 3.68
N PRO A 159 8.76 7.26 3.47
CA PRO A 159 7.92 7.97 4.46
C PRO A 159 7.38 7.03 5.56
N ASP A 160 7.01 7.57 6.71
CA ASP A 160 6.34 6.83 7.80
C ASP A 160 4.82 6.68 7.59
N SER A 161 4.28 7.51 6.71
CA SER A 161 2.86 7.64 6.42
C SER A 161 2.68 8.25 5.04
N ILE A 162 1.65 7.80 4.32
CA ILE A 162 1.38 8.24 2.96
C ILE A 162 -0.01 8.83 2.84
N LEU A 163 -0.18 9.75 1.88
CA LEU A 163 -1.50 10.23 1.50
C LEU A 163 -2.12 9.23 0.51
N ILE A 164 -3.30 8.73 0.85
CA ILE A 164 -4.15 7.95 -0.06
C ILE A 164 -5.39 8.76 -0.40
N SER A 165 -5.89 8.59 -1.63
CA SER A 165 -7.10 9.24 -2.10
C SER A 165 -7.96 8.29 -2.92
N GLY A 166 -9.27 8.42 -2.84
CA GLY A 166 -10.20 7.48 -3.44
C GLY A 166 -11.63 7.74 -3.01
N ASN A 167 -12.50 6.74 -3.16
CA ASN A 167 -13.86 6.87 -2.65
C ASN A 167 -13.85 6.93 -1.12
N GLU A 168 -14.68 7.80 -0.54
CA GLU A 168 -14.78 7.97 0.90
C GLU A 168 -14.97 6.65 1.67
N THR A 169 -15.82 5.73 1.17
CA THR A 169 -16.05 4.45 1.87
C THR A 169 -14.83 3.55 1.86
N ASP A 170 -14.00 3.64 0.81
CA ASP A 170 -12.81 2.81 0.66
C ASP A 170 -11.64 3.37 1.44
N VAL A 171 -11.43 4.69 1.36
CA VAL A 171 -10.41 5.41 2.13
C VAL A 171 -10.66 5.26 3.64
N LYS A 172 -11.92 5.27 4.10
CA LYS A 172 -12.25 5.09 5.52
C LYS A 172 -11.86 3.71 6.07
N LYS A 173 -11.98 2.64 5.25
CA LYS A 173 -11.63 1.26 5.65
C LYS A 173 -10.13 1.06 5.89
N VAL A 174 -9.28 1.89 5.27
CA VAL A 174 -7.83 1.75 5.38
C VAL A 174 -7.33 2.48 6.63
N GLU A 175 -6.94 1.72 7.64
CA GLU A 175 -6.32 2.26 8.86
C GLU A 175 -4.80 2.37 8.74
N PHE A 176 -4.16 1.39 8.11
CA PHE A 176 -2.73 1.34 7.84
C PHE A 176 -2.48 0.56 6.55
N LEU A 177 -1.28 0.71 5.97
CA LEU A 177 -0.83 -0.10 4.84
C LEU A 177 0.40 -0.90 5.24
N ASN A 178 0.40 -2.19 4.91
CA ASN A 178 1.52 -3.07 5.20
C ASN A 178 2.60 -2.92 4.13
N LEU A 179 3.85 -3.07 4.54
CA LEU A 179 4.96 -3.29 3.62
C LEU A 179 5.15 -4.79 3.34
N ASP A 180 5.74 -5.09 2.19
CA ASP A 180 6.16 -6.45 1.85
C ASP A 180 7.10 -7.02 2.92
N SER A 181 6.96 -8.32 3.16
CA SER A 181 7.77 -9.03 4.14
C SER A 181 9.23 -9.07 3.72
N ALA A 182 10.14 -8.69 4.63
CA ALA A 182 11.57 -8.81 4.41
C ALA A 182 12.24 -9.56 5.57
N THR A 183 13.13 -10.50 5.25
CA THR A 183 13.97 -11.19 6.23
C THR A 183 15.42 -10.77 6.03
N LEU A 184 16.04 -10.28 7.10
CA LEU A 184 17.41 -9.80 7.12
C LEU A 184 18.20 -10.60 8.14
N GLU A 185 19.25 -11.28 7.68
CA GLU A 185 20.04 -12.17 8.53
C GLU A 185 21.44 -11.65 8.78
N ASN A 186 21.94 -11.92 9.99
CA ASN A 186 23.32 -11.63 10.38
C ASN A 186 23.74 -10.15 10.17
N ILE A 187 22.84 -9.22 10.47
CA ILE A 187 23.08 -7.79 10.29
C ILE A 187 24.08 -7.28 11.33
N SER A 188 25.13 -6.59 10.87
CA SER A 188 26.19 -6.00 11.70
C SER A 188 26.53 -4.55 11.33
N LYS A 189 25.80 -3.96 10.38
CA LYS A 189 26.00 -2.58 9.90
C LYS A 189 24.66 -1.93 9.61
N ASN A 190 24.66 -0.60 9.57
CA ASN A 190 23.51 0.17 9.13
C ASN A 190 23.05 -0.34 7.77
N THR A 191 21.76 -0.61 7.65
CA THR A 191 21.18 -1.24 6.48
C THR A 191 19.94 -0.46 6.06
N ASN A 192 19.82 -0.20 4.77
CA ASN A 192 18.65 0.44 4.16
C ASN A 192 18.03 -0.54 3.18
N ILE A 193 16.73 -0.79 3.31
CA ILE A 193 15.98 -1.62 2.38
C ILE A 193 14.76 -0.86 1.86
N THR A 194 14.48 -0.99 0.57
CA THR A 194 13.22 -0.50 0.00
C THR A 194 12.22 -1.65 -0.02
N SER A 195 11.06 -1.46 0.59
CA SER A 195 9.96 -2.44 0.59
C SER A 195 8.72 -1.86 -0.10
N SER A 196 8.05 -2.67 -0.91
CA SER A 196 6.83 -2.26 -1.61
C SER A 196 5.66 -2.12 -0.64
N ILE A 197 4.73 -1.24 -0.97
CA ILE A 197 3.49 -1.06 -0.21
C ILE A 197 2.44 -2.04 -0.74
N ILE A 198 1.85 -2.83 0.16
CA ILE A 198 0.77 -3.76 -0.15
C ILE A 198 -0.56 -3.00 -0.10
N PHE A 199 -1.26 -2.98 -1.24
CA PHE A 199 -2.59 -2.40 -1.35
C PHE A 199 -3.67 -3.47 -1.14
N PRO A 200 -4.72 -3.20 -0.34
CA PRO A 200 -5.79 -4.17 -0.12
C PRO A 200 -6.54 -4.51 -1.41
N GLU A 201 -6.83 -5.79 -1.62
CA GLU A 201 -7.65 -6.23 -2.75
C GLU A 201 -9.08 -5.65 -2.68
N GLY A 202 -9.63 -5.26 -3.83
CA GLY A 202 -10.98 -4.70 -3.91
C GLY A 202 -11.14 -3.25 -3.42
N VAL A 203 -10.06 -2.61 -2.96
CA VAL A 203 -10.07 -1.21 -2.50
C VAL A 203 -9.41 -0.32 -3.55
N GLN A 204 -10.20 0.54 -4.21
CA GLN A 204 -9.69 1.45 -5.24
C GLN A 204 -9.17 2.75 -4.62
N ILE A 205 -7.88 2.76 -4.26
CA ILE A 205 -7.17 3.94 -3.77
C ILE A 205 -6.01 4.32 -4.69
N LYS A 206 -5.71 5.61 -4.72
CA LYS A 206 -4.60 6.23 -5.46
C LYS A 206 -3.62 6.82 -4.47
N THR A 207 -2.34 6.70 -4.80
CA THR A 207 -1.23 7.34 -4.07
C THR A 207 -0.06 7.53 -5.02
N ASN A 208 0.82 8.47 -4.69
CA ASN A 208 2.08 8.71 -5.39
C ASN A 208 3.23 7.81 -4.89
N TYR A 209 3.03 7.06 -3.80
CA TYR A 209 4.03 6.17 -3.23
C TYR A 209 3.76 4.71 -3.59
N LYS A 210 4.78 4.00 -4.07
CA LYS A 210 4.72 2.54 -4.34
C LYS A 210 5.54 1.72 -3.35
N SER A 211 6.48 2.36 -2.67
CA SER A 211 7.40 1.74 -1.73
C SER A 211 7.79 2.74 -0.64
N ALA A 212 8.39 2.22 0.42
CA ALA A 212 9.03 3.01 1.46
C ALA A 212 10.42 2.46 1.78
N ASN A 213 11.33 3.33 2.20
CA ASN A 213 12.63 2.94 2.69
C ASN A 213 12.55 2.63 4.19
N ILE A 214 13.12 1.49 4.57
CA ILE A 214 13.26 1.03 5.94
C ILE A 214 14.74 1.19 6.30
N GLU A 215 15.00 2.02 7.30
CA GLU A 215 16.35 2.27 7.79
C GLU A 215 16.58 1.55 9.13
N LEU A 216 17.66 0.78 9.17
CA LEU A 216 18.15 0.05 10.32
C LEU A 216 19.46 0.66 10.75
N LEU A 217 19.48 1.29 11.93
CA LEU A 217 20.69 1.79 12.55
C LEU A 217 21.21 0.75 13.54
N VAL A 218 22.43 0.27 13.33
CA VAL A 218 23.01 -0.87 14.01
C VAL A 218 24.33 -0.46 14.65
N ASP A 219 24.46 -0.72 15.94
CA ASP A 219 25.71 -0.51 16.68
C ASP A 219 26.13 -1.80 17.38
N LYS A 220 27.39 -1.80 17.81
CA LYS A 220 27.93 -2.85 18.67
C LYS A 220 27.38 -2.70 20.08
N PHE A 221 26.96 -3.81 20.66
CA PHE A 221 26.60 -3.96 22.05
C PHE A 221 27.66 -4.81 22.75
N THR A 222 27.87 -4.51 24.02
CA THR A 222 28.68 -5.32 24.90
C THR A 222 27.87 -5.63 26.16
N GLU A 223 28.26 -6.71 26.82
CA GLU A 223 27.78 -7.01 28.16
C GLU A 223 28.73 -6.37 29.17
N GLY A 224 28.16 -5.86 30.25
CA GLY A 224 28.88 -5.35 31.41
C GLY A 224 28.39 -6.03 32.68
N GLU A 225 29.25 -6.03 33.68
CA GLU A 225 28.94 -6.49 35.02
C GLU A 225 29.20 -5.37 36.01
N ILE A 226 28.23 -5.07 36.87
CA ILE A 226 28.38 -4.03 37.88
C ILE A 226 27.77 -4.46 39.21
N GLU A 227 28.46 -4.18 40.31
CA GLU A 227 27.98 -4.51 41.65
C GLU A 227 27.15 -3.37 42.22
N VAL A 228 25.92 -3.69 42.62
CA VAL A 228 24.94 -2.72 43.11
C VAL A 228 24.47 -3.14 44.51
N PRO A 229 24.44 -2.22 45.48
CA PRO A 229 23.94 -2.53 46.82
C PRO A 229 22.46 -2.91 46.80
N VAL A 230 22.08 -3.85 47.66
CA VAL A 230 20.70 -4.29 47.80
C VAL A 230 20.04 -3.57 48.96
N LEU A 231 18.86 -3.02 48.71
CA LEU A 231 18.02 -2.40 49.73
C LEU A 231 16.91 -3.38 50.13
N VAL A 232 16.71 -3.58 51.43
CA VAL A 232 15.60 -4.40 51.93
C VAL A 232 14.49 -3.49 52.44
N LYS A 233 13.29 -3.64 51.88
CA LYS A 233 12.08 -2.96 52.32
C LYS A 233 11.32 -3.84 53.30
N ASN A 234 10.60 -3.20 54.23
CA ASN A 234 9.73 -3.85 55.21
C ASN A 234 10.47 -4.84 56.12
N ALA A 235 11.78 -4.66 56.29
CA ALA A 235 12.56 -5.53 57.14
C ALA A 235 12.35 -5.23 58.63
N PRO A 236 12.42 -6.25 59.51
CA PRO A 236 12.50 -6.05 60.94
C PRO A 236 13.79 -5.33 61.33
N LYS A 237 13.82 -4.75 62.55
CA LYS A 237 15.05 -4.22 63.13
C LYS A 237 16.08 -5.35 63.24
N GLY A 238 17.36 -5.04 62.97
CA GLY A 238 18.45 -6.03 63.12
C GLY A 238 18.63 -6.99 61.93
N ILE A 239 17.98 -6.78 60.78
CA ILE A 239 18.24 -7.61 59.60
C ILE A 239 19.67 -7.39 59.07
N ASN A 240 20.36 -8.47 58.75
CA ASN A 240 21.63 -8.45 58.04
C ASN A 240 21.54 -9.39 56.84
N ILE A 241 21.95 -8.93 55.67
CA ILE A 241 21.87 -9.69 54.42
C ILE A 241 23.25 -10.09 53.92
N PHE A 242 23.32 -11.24 53.25
CA PHE A 242 24.51 -11.71 52.57
C PHE A 242 24.15 -12.32 51.20
N PRO A 243 24.73 -11.83 50.10
CA PRO A 243 25.65 -10.69 50.00
C PRO A 243 24.95 -9.33 50.15
N LYS A 244 25.72 -8.29 50.53
CA LYS A 244 25.21 -6.89 50.60
C LYS A 244 25.09 -6.21 49.24
N LYS A 245 25.71 -6.79 48.21
CA LYS A 245 25.66 -6.33 46.82
C LYS A 245 25.32 -7.51 45.91
N VAL A 246 24.63 -7.20 44.83
CA VAL A 246 24.41 -8.14 43.73
C VAL A 246 25.12 -7.64 42.49
N LYS A 247 25.57 -8.58 41.66
CA LYS A 247 26.10 -8.30 40.34
C LYS A 247 24.94 -8.21 39.34
N ILE A 248 24.85 -7.09 38.65
CA ILE A 248 23.93 -6.89 37.52
C ILE A 248 24.71 -7.16 36.24
N ILE A 249 24.25 -8.13 35.46
CA ILE A 249 24.70 -8.36 34.08
C ILE A 249 23.76 -7.59 33.17
N TYR A 250 24.29 -6.63 32.42
CA TYR A 250 23.51 -5.75 31.56
C TYR A 250 24.09 -5.69 30.15
N LYS A 251 23.22 -5.42 29.18
CA LYS A 251 23.58 -5.14 27.79
C LYS A 251 23.53 -3.63 27.56
N VAL A 252 24.57 -3.07 26.96
CA VAL A 252 24.64 -1.64 26.62
C VAL A 252 25.34 -1.44 25.28
N GLY A 253 25.00 -0.35 24.58
CA GLY A 253 25.75 0.06 23.40
C GLY A 253 27.21 0.36 23.77
N LEU A 254 28.17 -0.11 22.97
CA LEU A 254 29.60 -0.02 23.29
C LEU A 254 30.07 1.42 23.58
N LYS A 255 29.48 2.42 22.90
CA LYS A 255 29.78 3.85 23.11
C LYS A 255 29.38 4.35 24.50
N ASN A 256 28.31 3.80 25.07
CA ASN A 256 27.74 4.24 26.34
C ASN A 256 28.20 3.36 27.51
N PHE A 257 29.12 2.41 27.28
CA PHE A 257 29.56 1.48 28.31
C PHE A 257 30.14 2.19 29.54
N ASN A 258 30.94 3.24 29.30
CA ASN A 258 31.57 4.03 30.35
C ASN A 258 30.60 4.99 31.07
N GLU A 259 29.37 5.15 30.57
CA GLU A 259 28.34 5.99 31.19
C GLU A 259 27.52 5.21 32.23
N ILE A 260 27.67 3.89 32.29
CA ILE A 260 26.92 3.03 33.20
C ILE A 260 27.62 2.97 34.56
N THR A 261 27.00 3.56 35.57
CA THR A 261 27.49 3.58 36.96
C THR A 261 26.53 2.86 37.92
N PRO A 262 27.01 2.41 39.10
CA PRO A 262 26.20 1.58 40.01
C PRO A 262 24.96 2.28 40.55
N ASP A 263 25.03 3.60 40.71
CA ASP A 263 23.97 4.48 41.22
C ASP A 263 22.77 4.63 40.27
N LEU A 264 22.93 4.30 38.98
CA LEU A 264 21.84 4.27 38.01
C LEU A 264 20.91 3.08 38.19
N PHE A 265 21.32 2.08 38.96
CA PHE A 265 20.53 0.89 39.25
C PHE A 265 20.04 0.91 40.70
N LYS A 266 18.79 0.49 40.86
CA LYS A 266 18.21 0.29 42.19
C LYS A 266 17.72 -1.14 42.32
N ILE A 267 18.34 -1.90 43.21
CA ILE A 267 17.90 -3.26 43.55
C ILE A 267 17.23 -3.24 44.91
N GLU A 268 16.02 -3.79 44.96
CA GLU A 268 15.23 -3.88 46.18
C GLU A 268 14.78 -5.33 46.42
N CYS A 269 14.78 -5.74 47.68
CA CYS A 269 14.13 -6.94 48.19
C CYS A 269 12.97 -6.51 49.08
N ASP A 270 11.84 -7.22 49.02
CA ASP A 270 10.73 -7.02 49.95
C ASP A 270 10.68 -8.18 50.94
N TYR A 271 10.91 -7.89 52.22
CA TYR A 271 10.91 -8.89 53.28
C TYR A 271 9.53 -9.55 53.47
N LEU A 272 8.43 -8.81 53.25
CA LEU A 272 7.08 -9.37 53.39
C LEU A 272 6.80 -10.46 52.34
N GLU A 273 7.43 -10.40 51.16
CA GLU A 273 7.28 -11.47 50.17
C GLU A 273 7.90 -12.78 50.64
N THR A 274 8.97 -12.68 51.43
CA THR A 274 9.66 -13.82 52.03
C THR A 274 8.84 -14.40 53.18
N GLU A 275 8.30 -13.55 54.07
CA GLU A 275 7.45 -13.96 55.19
C GLU A 275 6.16 -14.64 54.73
N ASN A 276 5.42 -14.02 53.80
CA ASN A 276 4.14 -14.55 53.30
C ASN A 276 4.27 -15.88 52.55
N LYS A 277 5.47 -16.18 52.03
CA LYS A 277 5.75 -17.39 51.25
C LYS A 277 6.61 -18.40 52.01
N GLU A 278 6.89 -18.16 53.29
CA GLU A 278 7.73 -19.00 54.15
C GLU A 278 9.11 -19.32 53.51
N LEU A 279 9.71 -18.32 52.86
CA LEU A 279 11.01 -18.46 52.21
C LEU A 279 12.14 -18.16 53.19
N ASN A 280 13.27 -18.86 53.04
CA ASN A 280 14.49 -18.62 53.84
C ASN A 280 15.48 -17.66 53.17
N TYR A 281 15.05 -16.97 52.10
CA TYR A 281 15.89 -16.05 51.32
C TYR A 281 15.07 -14.87 50.80
N LEU A 282 15.75 -13.78 50.48
CA LEU A 282 15.22 -12.61 49.79
C LEU A 282 15.47 -12.74 48.28
N THR A 283 14.52 -12.29 47.46
CA THR A 283 14.67 -12.24 46.01
C THR A 283 14.96 -10.79 45.56
N PRO A 284 16.16 -10.48 45.01
CA PRO A 284 16.47 -9.16 44.51
C PRO A 284 15.65 -8.85 43.26
N LYS A 285 15.03 -7.68 43.23
CA LYS A 285 14.26 -7.18 42.10
C LYS A 285 14.82 -5.84 41.61
N LEU A 286 14.85 -5.68 40.30
CA LEU A 286 15.18 -4.41 39.67
C LEU A 286 14.04 -3.41 39.88
N LYS A 287 14.33 -2.31 40.57
CA LYS A 287 13.37 -1.21 40.77
C LYS A 287 13.54 -0.10 39.75
N SER A 288 14.79 0.20 39.37
CA SER A 288 15.15 1.23 38.40
C SER A 288 16.43 0.85 37.67
N SER A 289 16.52 1.21 36.39
CA SER A 289 17.70 1.06 35.53
C SER A 289 17.76 2.22 34.52
N PRO A 290 18.95 2.56 33.99
CA PRO A 290 19.05 3.60 32.97
C PRO A 290 18.43 3.17 31.64
N ASN A 291 17.85 4.11 30.89
CA ASN A 291 17.27 3.86 29.56
C ASN A 291 18.31 3.34 28.54
N LEU A 292 19.61 3.56 28.81
CA LEU A 292 20.72 3.19 27.93
C LEU A 292 21.14 1.73 28.09
N ALA A 293 20.71 1.03 29.15
CA ALA A 293 21.08 -0.36 29.42
C ALA A 293 19.86 -1.26 29.60
N THR A 294 19.96 -2.49 29.12
CA THR A 294 18.98 -3.54 29.36
C THR A 294 19.54 -4.55 30.35
N VAL A 295 18.90 -4.72 31.50
CA VAL A 295 19.32 -5.74 32.48
C VAL A 295 18.99 -7.12 31.95
N LEU A 296 19.99 -7.99 31.90
CA LEU A 296 19.86 -9.38 31.45
C LEU A 296 19.68 -10.33 32.64
N ARG A 297 20.44 -10.11 33.72
CA ARG A 297 20.45 -10.99 34.90
C ARG A 297 20.91 -10.25 36.15
N ILE A 298 20.42 -10.70 37.29
CA ILE A 298 20.91 -10.33 38.62
C ILE A 298 21.48 -11.58 39.26
N VAL A 299 22.70 -11.49 39.81
CA VAL A 299 23.42 -12.61 40.41
C VAL A 299 23.98 -12.20 41.78
N PRO A 300 23.70 -12.93 42.88
CA PRO A 300 22.78 -14.07 42.94
C PRO A 300 21.31 -13.66 42.80
N ASP A 301 20.45 -14.60 42.42
CA ASP A 301 18.99 -14.45 42.36
C ASP A 301 18.29 -14.71 43.70
N LYS A 302 19.08 -15.06 44.72
CA LYS A 302 18.68 -15.28 46.12
C LYS A 302 19.70 -14.66 47.05
N ILE A 303 19.23 -14.05 48.12
CA ILE A 303 20.06 -13.39 49.13
C ILE A 303 19.67 -13.95 50.50
N ASP A 304 20.65 -14.46 51.22
CA ASP A 304 20.45 -14.96 52.58
C ASP A 304 20.30 -13.78 53.54
N PHE A 305 19.51 -13.96 54.60
CA PHE A 305 19.35 -12.96 55.64
C PHE A 305 19.36 -13.60 57.03
N LEU A 306 19.81 -12.83 58.01
CA LEU A 306 19.78 -13.14 59.43
C LEU A 306 19.10 -11.98 60.16
N ILE A 307 18.34 -12.29 61.20
CA ILE A 307 17.69 -11.29 62.06
C ILE A 307 18.29 -11.43 63.45
N TYR A 308 18.89 -10.35 63.94
CA TYR A 308 19.34 -10.26 65.32
C TYR A 308 18.27 -9.57 66.16
N GLU A 309 18.01 -10.08 67.37
CA GLU A 309 17.16 -9.43 68.39
C GLU A 309 17.82 -8.18 68.99
#